data_AF-A0A521TZZ5-F1
#
_entry.id   AF-A0A521TZZ5-F1
#
_cell.length_a   1.000
_cell.length_b   1.000
_cell.length_c   1.000
_cell.angle_alpha   90.00
_cell.angle_beta   90.00
_cell.angle_gamma   90.00
#
_symmetry.space_group_name_H-M   'P 1'
#
loop_
_entity.id
_entity.type
_entity.pdbx_description
1 polymer ?
#
loop_
_entity_poly.entity_id
_entity_poly.type
_entity_poly.pdbx_seq_one_letter_code
_entity_poly.pdbx_strand_id
1 'polypeptide(L)' 'MYSVETRSLSKSFGTVTAVNNISFAVESGEIFGFLGPNGAGKSTTIMILTT' A
#
# COMPACT_ATOMS: atom_id res chain seq x y z
N MET A 1 18.75 5.03 0.59
CA MET A 1 17.86 5.23 -0.58
C MET A 1 16.68 4.29 -0.40
N TYR A 2 15.45 4.73 -0.64
CA TYR A 2 14.26 3.89 -0.48
C TYR A 2 14.15 2.89 -1.63
N SER A 3 13.77 1.64 -1.32
CA SER A 3 13.45 0.62 -2.33
C SER A 3 12.00 0.70 -2.79
N VAL A 4 11.12 1.24 -1.95
CA VAL A 4 9.72 1.56 -2.28
C VAL A 4 9.37 2.92 -1.68
N GLU A 5 8.69 3.78 -2.42
CA GLU A 5 8.14 5.03 -1.91
C GLU A 5 6.73 5.23 -2.49
N THR A 6 5.77 5.56 -1.63
CA THR A 6 4.42 5.95 -2.02
C THR A 6 4.06 7.28 -1.39
N ARG A 7 3.32 8.10 -2.15
CA ARG A 7 2.78 9.37 -1.68
C ARG A 7 1.31 9.45 -2.04
N SER A 8 0.48 9.62 -1.04
CA SER A 8 -0.97 9.80 -1.20
C SER A 8 -1.65 8.71 -2.04
N LEU A 9 -1.17 7.47 -1.92
CA LEU A 9 -1.67 6.36 -2.71
C LEU A 9 -3.13 6.08 -2.35
N SER A 10 -3.98 6.05 -3.37
CA SER A 10 -5.41 5.79 -3.23
C SER A 10 -5.88 4.83 -4.31
N LYS A 11 -6.83 3.96 -3.98
CA LYS A 11 -7.46 3.04 -4.92
C LYS A 11 -8.91 2.82 -4.54
N SER A 12 -9.79 3.05 -5.51
CA SER A 12 -11.21 2.74 -5.40
C SER A 12 -11.63 1.71 -6.44
N PHE A 13 -12.61 0.89 -6.06
CA PHE A 13 -13.32 -0.05 -6.93
C PHE A 13 -14.80 0.32 -6.87
N GLY A 14 -15.29 1.03 -7.90
CA GLY A 14 -16.62 1.62 -7.86
C GLY A 14 -16.76 2.59 -6.69
N THR A 15 -17.74 2.33 -5.82
CA THR A 15 -18.00 3.14 -4.61
C THR A 15 -17.14 2.76 -3.41
N VAL A 16 -16.35 1.69 -3.49
CA VAL A 16 -15.52 1.21 -2.37
C VAL A 16 -14.11 1.77 -2.48
N THR A 17 -13.68 2.54 -1.48
CA THR A 17 -12.29 2.98 -1.34
C THR A 17 -11.49 1.89 -0.60
N ALA A 18 -10.68 1.14 -1.34
CA ALA A 18 -9.87 0.05 -0.80
C ALA A 18 -8.53 0.54 -0.21
N VAL A 19 -7.98 1.63 -0.74
CA VAL A 19 -6.79 2.31 -0.21
C VAL A 19 -7.08 3.80 -0.22
N ASN A 20 -6.84 4.49 0.89
CA ASN A 20 -7.20 5.89 1.06
C ASN A 20 -6.00 6.73 1.51
N ASN A 21 -5.38 7.44 0.57
CA ASN A 21 -4.35 8.45 0.79
C ASN A 21 -3.19 8.00 1.72
N ILE A 22 -2.66 6.78 1.50
CA ILE A 22 -1.54 6.27 2.30
C ILE A 22 -0.20 6.77 1.74
N SER A 23 0.73 7.10 2.64
CA SER A 23 2.10 7.49 2.29
C SER A 23 3.07 6.75 3.18
N PHE A 24 4.03 6.04 2.58
CA PHE A 24 5.09 5.34 3.30
C PHE A 24 6.30 5.15 2.37
N ALA A 25 7.46 4.93 2.98
CA ALA A 25 8.67 4.54 2.28
C ALA A 25 9.27 3.32 2.99
N VAL A 26 9.91 2.44 2.21
CA VAL A 26 10.61 1.24 2.69
C VAL A 26 12.08 1.41 2.35
N GLU A 27 12.94 1.32 3.36
CA GLU A 27 14.38 1.42 3.17
C GLU A 27 14.95 0.20 2.45
N SER A 28 16.06 0.39 1.74
CA SER A 28 16.74 -0.74 1.12
C SER A 28 17.25 -1.73 2.17
N GLY A 29 16.83 -2.99 2.05
CA GLY A 29 17.16 -4.05 3.01
C GLY A 29 16.19 -4.18 4.19
N GLU A 30 15.17 -3.32 4.30
CA GLU A 30 14.14 -3.40 5.32
C GLU A 30 13.15 -4.55 5.03
N ILE A 31 12.80 -5.32 6.06
CA ILE A 31 11.67 -6.27 6.00
C ILE A 31 10.41 -5.52 6.39
N PHE A 32 9.54 -5.28 5.42
CA PHE A 32 8.29 -4.54 5.60
C PHE A 32 7.06 -5.43 5.35
N GLY A 33 6.00 -5.25 6.14
CA GLY A 33 4.76 -6.00 5.98
C GLY A 33 3.52 -5.25 6.48
N PHE A 34 2.38 -5.46 5.81
CA PHE A 34 1.10 -4.90 6.22
C PHE A 34 0.37 -5.87 7.18
N LEU A 35 -0.10 -5.35 8.32
CA LEU A 35 -0.93 -6.06 9.28
C LEU A 35 -2.31 -5.38 9.41
N GLY A 36 -3.37 -6.17 9.50
CA GLY A 36 -4.73 -5.66 9.66
C GLY A 36 -5.81 -6.68 9.32
N PRO A 37 -7.09 -6.39 9.62
CA PRO A 37 -8.21 -7.30 9.37
C PRO A 37 -8.45 -7.55 7.87
N ASN A 38 -9.31 -8.52 7.54
CA ASN A 38 -9.76 -8.76 6.17
C ASN A 38 -10.48 -7.52 5.61
N GLY A 39 -10.19 -7.16 4.36
CA GLY A 39 -10.74 -5.96 3.73
C GLY A 39 -9.98 -4.67 3.99
N ALA A 40 -8.95 -4.66 4.86
CA ALA A 40 -8.18 -3.44 5.19
C ALA A 40 -7.28 -2.88 4.05
N GLY A 41 -7.35 -3.40 2.83
CA GLY A 41 -6.56 -2.90 1.69
C GLY A 41 -5.13 -3.44 1.56
N LYS A 42 -4.74 -4.45 2.36
CA LYS A 42 -3.37 -5.02 2.36
C LYS A 42 -2.95 -5.57 0.98
N SER A 43 -3.66 -6.58 0.48
CA SER A 43 -3.35 -7.18 -0.83
C SER A 43 -3.55 -6.21 -1.98
N THR A 44 -4.54 -5.31 -1.88
CA THR A 44 -4.73 -4.23 -2.86
C THR A 44 -3.51 -3.31 -2.93
N THR A 45 -2.96 -2.91 -1.78
CA THR A 45 -1.76 -2.08 -1.72
C THR A 45 -0.57 -2.82 -2.32
N ILE A 46 -0.34 -4.08 -1.95
CA ILE A 46 0.76 -4.88 -2.50
C ILE A 46 0.64 -5.01 -4.02
N MET A 47 -0.55 -5.32 -4.55
CA MET A 47 -0.78 -5.43 -5.99
C MET A 47 -0.38 -4.15 -6.72
N ILE A 48 -0.79 -2.98 -6.22
CA ILE A 48 -0.44 -1.69 -6.82
C ILE A 48 1.08 -1.47 -6.88
N LEU A 49 1.84 -1.95 -5.89
CA LEU A 49 3.30 -1.78 -5.85
C LEU A 49 4.04 -2.73 -6.80
N THR A 50 3.42 -3.86 -7.15
CA THR A 50 4.07 -4.94 -7.90
C THR A 50 3.66 -5.01 -9.38
N THR A 51 2.78 -4.13 -9.83
CA THR A 51 2.29 -4.06 -11.23
C THR A 51 2.48 -2.66 -11.79
#